data_AF-A0A7R8WY04-F1
#
_entry.id   AF-A0A7R8WY04-F1
#
_cell.length_a   1.000
_cell.length_b   1.000
_cell.length_c   1.000
_cell.angle_alpha   90.00
_cell.angle_beta   90.00
_cell.angle_gamma   90.00
#
_symmetry.space_group_name_H-M   'P 1'
#
loop_
_entity.id
_entity.type
_entity.pdbx_description
1 polymer ?
#
loop_
_entity_poly.entity_id
_entity_poly.type
_entity_poly.pdbx_seq_one_letter_code
_entity_poly.pdbx_strand_id
1 'polypeptide(L)'
;EYRIAWIAEAGEYTIADDIAIVKDANGQEYPLQMAFTWPVKKPMPFYQRSVPDTTIPTGIRILDALFPIAYGGTACNPGPFGAGKTVLQHSLAKFSEADVVIVAACGERAGEAVEVFKDFPKLEDPRTGKSLMDRTY
;
A
#
# COMPACT_ATOMS: atom_id res chain seq x y z
N GLU A 1 -18.48 18.22 -15.43
CA GLU A 1 -19.19 17.72 -14.24
C GLU A 1 -19.77 16.36 -14.60
N TYR A 2 -19.60 15.36 -13.75
CA TYR A 2 -20.13 14.01 -14.00
C TYR A 2 -21.34 13.75 -13.10
N ARG A 3 -22.35 13.04 -13.60
CA ARG A 3 -23.54 12.65 -12.84
C ARG A 3 -23.73 11.14 -12.89
N ILE A 4 -24.13 10.54 -11.78
CA ILE A 4 -24.46 9.11 -11.72
C ILE A 4 -25.77 8.90 -12.49
N ALA A 5 -25.73 8.07 -13.52
CA ALA A 5 -26.90 7.66 -14.29
C ALA A 5 -27.49 6.35 -13.77
N TRP A 6 -26.63 5.44 -13.30
CA TRP A 6 -27.01 4.15 -12.75
C TRP A 6 -25.95 3.65 -11.77
N ILE A 7 -26.38 2.88 -10.78
CA ILE A 7 -25.53 2.20 -9.81
C ILE A 7 -26.13 0.81 -9.53
N ALA A 8 -25.28 -0.21 -9.44
CA ALA A 8 -25.68 -1.55 -9.08
C ALA A 8 -26.20 -1.61 -7.63
N GLU A 9 -27.18 -2.49 -7.37
CA GLU A 9 -27.62 -2.79 -6.01
C GLU A 9 -26.59 -3.64 -5.25
N ALA A 10 -26.77 -3.81 -3.95
CA ALA A 10 -25.90 -4.68 -3.16
C ALA A 10 -26.06 -6.15 -3.61
N GLY A 11 -24.95 -6.78 -3.97
CA GLY A 11 -24.93 -8.14 -4.50
C GLY A 11 -23.51 -8.65 -4.75
N GLU A 12 -23.42 -9.81 -5.39
CA GLU A 12 -22.14 -10.41 -5.79
C GLU A 12 -21.84 -10.05 -7.25
N TYR A 13 -20.64 -9.54 -7.50
CA TYR A 13 -20.15 -9.11 -8.80
C TYR A 13 -18.67 -9.49 -8.95
N THR A 14 -18.23 -9.69 -10.18
CA THR A 14 -16.82 -9.85 -10.53
C THR A 14 -16.17 -8.48 -10.75
N ILE A 15 -14.84 -8.40 -10.70
CA ILE A 15 -14.10 -7.14 -10.87
C ILE A 15 -14.30 -6.47 -12.23
N ALA A 16 -14.77 -7.23 -13.23
CA ALA A 16 -14.99 -6.81 -14.60
C ALA A 16 -16.46 -6.45 -14.88
N ASP A 17 -17.37 -6.64 -13.92
CA ASP A 17 -18.75 -6.22 -14.08
C ASP A 17 -18.88 -4.71 -13.89
N ASP A 18 -19.76 -4.10 -14.69
CA ASP A 18 -20.07 -2.69 -14.57
C ASP A 18 -20.95 -2.47 -13.32
N ILE A 19 -20.46 -1.66 -12.39
CA ILE A 19 -21.13 -1.38 -11.10
C ILE A 19 -21.74 0.02 -11.03
N ALA A 20 -21.35 0.91 -11.95
CA ALA A 20 -21.93 2.24 -12.07
C ALA A 20 -21.78 2.76 -13.50
N ILE A 21 -22.68 3.67 -13.89
CA ILE A 21 -22.58 4.43 -15.14
C ILE A 21 -22.62 5.91 -14.77
N VAL A 22 -21.65 6.67 -15.24
CA VAL A 22 -21.61 8.14 -15.09
C VAL A 22 -21.79 8.82 -16.44
N LYS A 23 -22.50 9.95 -16.45
CA LYS A 23 -22.68 10.82 -17.62
C LYS A 23 -21.84 12.08 -17.49
N ASP A 24 -21.17 12.48 -18.57
CA ASP A 24 -20.54 13.80 -18.65
C ASP A 24 -21.57 14.91 -18.95
N ALA A 25 -21.07 16.15 -19.09
CA ALA A 25 -21.90 17.30 -19.43
C ALA A 25 -22.50 17.24 -20.84
N ASN A 26 -21.94 16.42 -21.73
CA ASN A 26 -22.41 16.23 -23.11
C ASN A 26 -23.41 15.06 -23.23
N GLY A 27 -23.68 14.36 -22.12
CA GLY A 27 -24.56 13.18 -22.08
C GLY A 27 -23.86 11.87 -22.47
N GLN A 28 -22.54 11.86 -22.67
CA GLN A 28 -21.79 10.63 -22.93
C GLN A 28 -21.71 9.78 -21.67
N GLU A 29 -22.05 8.50 -21.81
CA GLU A 29 -22.02 7.51 -20.73
C GLU A 29 -20.65 6.84 -20.62
N TYR A 30 -20.20 6.66 -19.38
CA TYR A 30 -18.96 5.97 -19.03
C TYR A 30 -19.28 4.88 -18.00
N PRO A 31 -19.19 3.60 -18.37
CA PRO A 31 -19.31 2.50 -17.43
C PRO A 31 -18.07 2.45 -16.51
N LEU A 32 -18.29 2.13 -15.25
CA LEU A 32 -17.29 2.00 -14.21
C LEU A 32 -17.31 0.58 -13.64
N GLN A 33 -16.12 0.00 -13.52
CA GLN A 33 -15.87 -1.33 -12.99
C GLN A 33 -15.12 -1.22 -11.65
N MET A 34 -15.06 -2.32 -10.89
CA MET A 34 -14.30 -2.35 -9.62
C MET A 34 -12.78 -2.33 -9.84
N ALA A 35 -12.31 -2.74 -11.02
CA ALA A 35 -10.91 -2.65 -11.41
C ALA A 35 -10.72 -1.70 -12.60
N PHE A 36 -9.56 -1.03 -12.65
CA PHE A 36 -9.19 -0.18 -13.78
C PHE A 36 -7.70 -0.32 -14.10
N THR A 37 -7.32 0.02 -15.33
CA THR A 37 -5.92 0.02 -15.75
C THR A 37 -5.33 1.43 -15.63
N TRP A 38 -4.13 1.53 -15.09
CA TRP A 38 -3.37 2.77 -15.04
C TRP A 38 -1.93 2.58 -15.54
N PRO A 39 -1.40 3.48 -16.40
CA PRO A 39 -0.02 3.37 -16.87
C PRO A 39 0.98 3.53 -15.72
N VAL A 40 1.81 2.51 -15.48
CA VAL A 40 2.77 2.49 -14.34
C VAL A 40 3.78 3.63 -14.33
N LYS A 41 4.08 4.23 -15.49
CA LYS A 41 4.99 5.37 -15.62
C LYS A 41 4.29 6.73 -15.47
N LYS A 42 2.97 6.76 -15.29
CA LYS A 42 2.19 7.98 -15.10
C LYS A 42 1.82 8.10 -13.61
N PRO A 43 2.14 9.21 -12.92
CA PRO A 43 1.72 9.37 -11.53
C PRO A 43 0.19 9.38 -11.44
N MET A 44 -0.35 8.79 -10.36
CA MET A 44 -1.78 8.89 -10.06
C MET A 44 -2.16 10.36 -9.82
N PRO A 45 -3.34 10.80 -10.27
CA PRO A 45 -3.78 12.17 -10.07
C PRO A 45 -4.08 12.42 -8.59
N PHE A 46 -3.68 13.58 -8.09
CA PHE A 46 -4.00 14.07 -6.75
C PHE A 46 -4.29 15.57 -6.83
N TYR A 47 -5.06 16.10 -5.88
CA TYR A 47 -5.44 17.52 -5.88
C TYR A 47 -4.27 18.42 -5.45
N GLN A 48 -3.71 18.16 -4.26
CA GLN A 48 -2.56 18.88 -3.72
C GLN A 48 -1.69 17.94 -2.90
N ARG A 49 -0.37 18.16 -2.93
CA ARG A 49 0.58 17.44 -2.07
C ARG A 49 0.65 18.13 -0.71
N SER A 50 0.31 17.41 0.34
CA SER A 50 0.48 17.88 1.72
C SER A 50 1.96 17.95 2.10
N VAL A 51 2.31 18.92 2.94
CA VAL A 51 3.63 18.99 3.58
C VAL A 51 3.63 18.00 4.75
N PRO A 52 4.58 17.07 4.85
CA PRO A 52 4.63 16.12 5.96
C PRO A 52 4.87 16.84 7.30
N ASP A 53 3.93 16.69 8.23
CA ASP A 53 3.98 17.27 9.58
C ASP A 53 3.86 16.21 10.70
N THR A 54 3.37 15.02 10.34
CA THR A 54 3.08 13.92 11.27
C THR A 54 4.01 12.74 11.00
N THR A 55 4.60 12.20 12.07
CA THR A 55 5.50 11.04 12.01
C THR A 55 4.72 9.74 12.00
N ILE A 56 5.16 8.75 11.21
CA ILE A 56 4.62 7.39 11.28
C ILE A 56 5.27 6.65 12.46
N PRO A 57 4.50 6.20 13.46
CA PRO A 57 5.04 5.34 14.51
C PRO A 57 5.57 4.04 13.89
N THR A 58 6.84 3.75 14.15
CA THR A 58 7.52 2.58 13.58
C THR A 58 7.58 1.40 14.56
N GLY A 59 7.43 1.66 15.86
CA GLY A 59 7.66 0.68 16.92
C GLY A 59 9.15 0.46 17.22
N ILE A 60 10.03 1.25 16.61
CA ILE A 60 11.48 1.12 16.69
C ILE A 60 12.03 2.38 17.35
N ARG A 61 12.46 2.25 18.61
CA ARG A 61 12.85 3.37 19.48
C ARG A 61 13.81 4.37 18.83
N ILE A 62 14.83 3.88 18.11
CA ILE A 62 15.83 4.76 17.49
C ILE A 62 15.24 5.57 16.31
N LEU A 63 14.31 4.99 15.56
CA LEU A 63 13.63 5.71 14.48
C LEU A 63 12.63 6.70 15.09
N ASP A 64 11.79 6.26 16.02
CA ASP A 64 10.74 7.12 16.60
C ASP A 64 11.31 8.30 17.41
N ALA A 65 12.48 8.13 18.07
CA ALA A 65 13.05 9.16 18.92
C ALA A 65 14.11 10.05 18.23
N LEU A 66 14.96 9.49 17.36
CA LEU A 66 16.13 10.21 16.83
C LEU A 66 16.06 10.41 15.31
N PHE A 67 15.42 9.51 14.57
CA PHE A 67 15.34 9.56 13.11
C PHE A 67 13.91 9.33 12.61
N PRO A 68 12.96 10.21 12.99
CA PRO A 68 11.56 9.97 12.70
C PRO A 68 11.28 10.00 11.20
N ILE A 69 10.41 9.12 10.75
CA ILE A 69 9.91 9.07 9.38
C ILE A 69 8.54 9.75 9.38
N ALA A 70 8.28 10.65 8.44
CA ALA A 70 6.98 11.30 8.29
C ALA A 70 6.04 10.52 7.36
N TYR A 71 4.72 10.66 7.54
CA TYR A 71 3.74 10.19 6.57
C TYR A 71 3.99 10.86 5.20
N GLY A 72 4.09 10.06 4.14
CA GLY A 72 4.49 10.53 2.80
C GLY A 72 5.97 10.92 2.67
N GLY A 73 6.78 10.64 3.70
CA GLY A 73 8.23 10.83 3.71
C GLY A 73 8.98 9.72 2.97
N THR A 74 10.28 9.92 2.80
CA THR A 74 11.18 8.96 2.16
C THR A 74 12.38 8.69 3.05
N ALA A 75 12.69 7.42 3.29
CA ALA A 75 13.85 6.99 4.07
C ALA A 75 14.71 6.02 3.25
N CYS A 76 16.00 5.98 3.54
CA CYS A 76 16.93 4.99 2.98
C CYS A 76 17.74 4.33 4.08
N ASN A 77 17.98 3.02 3.95
CA ASN A 77 18.81 2.25 4.89
C ASN A 77 19.98 1.60 4.12
N PRO A 78 21.06 2.36 3.83
CA PRO A 78 22.24 1.80 3.20
C PRO A 78 23.08 1.00 4.21
N GLY A 79 23.79 -0.03 3.73
CA GLY A 79 24.71 -0.77 4.59
C GLY A 79 25.27 -2.03 3.94
N PRO A 80 26.35 -2.60 4.48
CA PRO A 80 26.95 -3.83 3.97
C PRO A 80 26.05 -5.05 4.19
N PHE A 81 26.41 -6.18 3.60
CA PHE A 81 25.75 -7.46 3.87
C PHE A 81 25.87 -7.82 5.36
N GLY A 82 24.80 -8.37 5.94
CA GLY A 82 24.79 -8.75 7.36
C GLY A 82 24.54 -7.60 8.34
N ALA A 83 24.35 -6.36 7.88
CA ALA A 83 24.08 -5.20 8.74
C ALA A 83 22.62 -5.09 9.25
N GLY A 84 21.79 -6.12 9.05
CA GLY A 84 20.40 -6.13 9.53
C GLY A 84 19.42 -5.28 8.71
N LYS A 85 19.73 -4.95 7.44
CA LYS A 85 18.84 -4.17 6.56
C LYS A 85 17.46 -4.81 6.40
N THR A 86 17.44 -6.08 6.02
CA THR A 86 16.22 -6.87 5.78
C THR A 86 15.42 -7.05 7.07
N VAL A 87 16.11 -7.25 8.20
CA VAL A 87 15.49 -7.34 9.54
C VAL A 87 14.77 -6.04 9.90
N LEU A 88 15.38 -4.88 9.65
CA LEU A 88 14.75 -3.59 9.88
C LEU A 88 13.53 -3.40 8.98
N GLN A 89 13.63 -3.76 7.69
CA GLN A 89 12.51 -3.67 6.75
C GLN A 89 11.34 -4.56 7.18
N HIS A 90 11.59 -5.79 7.62
CA HIS A 90 10.55 -6.69 8.16
C HIS A 90 9.91 -6.11 9.43
N SER A 91 10.72 -5.52 10.31
CA SER A 91 10.22 -4.88 11.54
C SER A 91 9.31 -3.70 11.21
N LEU A 92 9.70 -2.87 10.22
CA LEU A 92 8.86 -1.79 9.73
C LEU A 92 7.55 -2.31 9.13
N ALA A 93 7.59 -3.34 8.29
CA ALA A 93 6.39 -3.94 7.71
C ALA A 93 5.42 -4.44 8.80
N LYS A 94 5.95 -5.02 9.88
CA LYS A 94 5.15 -5.60 10.96
C LYS A 94 4.59 -4.57 11.95
N PHE A 95 5.40 -3.59 12.33
CA PHE A 95 5.10 -2.71 13.47
C PHE A 95 4.75 -1.28 13.10
N SER A 96 5.04 -0.84 11.87
CA SER A 96 4.69 0.50 11.46
C SER A 96 3.17 0.71 11.40
N GLU A 97 2.74 1.92 11.74
CA GLU A 97 1.36 2.36 11.64
C GLU A 97 0.98 2.71 10.19
N ALA A 98 1.16 1.74 9.31
CA ALA A 98 0.60 1.70 7.97
C ALA A 98 -0.66 0.82 7.98
N ASP A 99 -1.58 1.01 7.04
CA ASP A 99 -2.72 0.08 6.87
C ASP A 99 -2.47 -0.91 5.72
N VAL A 100 -1.62 -0.53 4.77
CA VAL A 100 -1.18 -1.36 3.64
C VAL A 100 0.33 -1.23 3.48
N VAL A 101 1.01 -2.36 3.28
CA VAL A 101 2.45 -2.44 3.03
C VAL A 101 2.65 -3.02 1.63
N ILE A 102 3.49 -2.37 0.81
CA ILE A 102 3.86 -2.88 -0.52
C ILE A 102 5.34 -3.19 -0.51
N VAL A 103 5.72 -4.44 -0.78
CA VAL A 103 7.11 -4.90 -0.76
C VAL A 103 7.58 -5.19 -2.19
N ALA A 104 8.54 -4.41 -2.66
CA ALA A 104 9.20 -4.63 -3.95
C ALA A 104 10.63 -5.15 -3.73
N ALA A 105 10.84 -6.45 -3.94
CA ALA A 105 12.17 -7.05 -3.91
C ALA A 105 12.85 -6.93 -5.28
N CYS A 106 14.05 -6.32 -5.33
CA CYS A 106 14.81 -6.14 -6.57
C CYS A 106 16.27 -6.51 -6.35
N GLY A 107 16.76 -7.54 -7.06
CA GLY A 107 18.16 -7.96 -6.98
C GLY A 107 18.59 -8.55 -5.64
N GLU A 108 17.64 -8.82 -4.73
CA GLU A 108 17.91 -9.46 -3.45
C GLU A 108 18.30 -10.93 -3.62
N ARG A 109 18.95 -11.48 -2.59
CA ARG A 109 19.23 -12.92 -2.56
C ARG A 109 17.90 -13.66 -2.49
N ALA A 110 17.73 -14.67 -3.34
CA ALA A 110 16.49 -15.44 -3.45
C ALA A 110 15.99 -15.98 -2.10
N GLY A 111 16.89 -16.33 -1.17
CA GLY A 111 16.53 -16.75 0.18
C GLY A 111 15.75 -15.70 0.98
N GLU A 112 16.12 -14.43 0.87
CA GLU A 112 15.49 -13.33 1.63
C GLU A 112 14.07 -13.04 1.11
N ALA A 113 13.87 -13.08 -0.21
CA ALA A 113 12.53 -12.97 -0.80
C ALA A 113 11.64 -14.16 -0.41
N VAL A 114 12.18 -15.38 -0.39
CA VAL A 114 11.43 -16.57 0.02
C VAL A 114 11.06 -16.53 1.51
N GLU A 115 11.91 -15.98 2.38
CA GLU A 115 11.58 -15.75 3.79
C GLU A 115 10.37 -14.84 3.95
N VAL A 116 10.26 -13.75 3.17
CA VAL A 116 9.06 -12.88 3.19
C VAL A 116 7.80 -13.69 2.88
N PHE A 117 7.77 -14.43 1.77
CA PHE A 117 6.58 -15.19 1.37
C PHE A 117 6.25 -16.36 2.31
N LYS A 118 7.25 -16.95 2.97
CA LYS A 118 7.06 -18.10 3.86
C LYS A 118 6.69 -17.70 5.28
N ASP A 119 7.22 -16.59 5.76
CA ASP A 119 7.10 -16.20 7.16
C ASP A 119 5.98 -15.20 7.37
N PHE A 120 5.71 -14.27 6.45
CA PHE A 120 4.64 -13.27 6.59
C PHE A 120 3.26 -13.90 6.79
N PRO A 121 2.87 -14.99 6.10
CA PRO A 121 1.59 -15.66 6.36
C PRO A 121 1.44 -16.18 7.80
N LYS A 122 2.56 -16.54 8.45
CA LYS A 122 2.60 -17.08 9.82
C LYS A 122 2.69 -16.00 10.89
N LEU A 123 3.00 -14.77 10.48
CA LEU A 123 3.10 -13.64 11.40
C LEU A 123 1.71 -13.02 11.56
N GLU A 124 1.31 -12.82 12.81
CA GLU A 124 0.12 -12.06 13.14
C GLU A 124 0.44 -10.55 13.14
N ASP A 125 -0.46 -9.76 12.56
CA ASP A 125 -0.48 -8.32 12.71
C ASP A 125 -0.91 -7.99 14.15
N PRO A 126 -0.04 -7.36 14.96
CA PRO A 126 -0.36 -7.02 16.34
C PRO A 126 -1.54 -6.06 16.49
N ARG A 127 -1.95 -5.35 15.42
CA ARG A 127 -3.09 -4.42 15.42
C ARG A 127 -4.42 -5.12 15.23
N THR A 128 -4.47 -6.14 14.36
CA THR A 128 -5.72 -6.77 13.93
C THR A 128 -5.88 -8.21 14.42
N GLY A 129 -4.79 -8.85 14.86
CA GLY A 129 -4.75 -10.27 15.20
C GLY A 129 -4.90 -11.20 13.99
N LYS A 130 -4.93 -10.65 12.77
CA LYS A 130 -5.02 -11.41 11.52
C LYS A 130 -3.63 -11.63 10.92
N SER A 131 -3.54 -12.41 9.85
CA SER A 131 -2.27 -12.62 9.16
C SER A 131 -1.73 -11.29 8.63
N LEU A 132 -0.42 -11.06 8.77
CA LEU A 132 0.25 -9.89 8.23
C LEU A 132 0.13 -9.80 6.69
N MET A 133 -0.11 -10.95 6.03
CA MET A 133 -0.42 -11.04 4.60
C MET A 133 -1.69 -10.28 4.20
N ASP A 134 -2.69 -10.14 5.09
CA ASP A 134 -3.96 -9.49 4.75
C ASP A 134 -3.82 -8.00 4.39
N ARG A 135 -2.66 -7.40 4.71
CA ARG A 135 -2.31 -6.01 4.44
C ARG A 135 -0.98 -5.83 3.71
N THR A 136 -0.30 -6.91 3.31
CA THR A 136 1.01 -6.85 2.68
C THR A 136 0.94 -7.42 1.27
N TYR A 137 1.36 -6.62 0.27
CA TYR A 137 1.27 -6.94 -1.16
C TYR A 137 2.62 -6.86 -1.87
#